data_AF-B4KTL9-F1
#
_entry.id   AF-B4KTL9-F1
#
_cell.length_a   1.000
_cell.length_b   1.000
_cell.length_c   1.000
_cell.angle_alpha   90.00
_cell.angle_beta   90.00
_cell.angle_gamma   90.00
#
_symmetry.space_group_name_H-M   'P 1'
#
loop_
_entity.id
_entity.type
_entity.pdbx_description
1 polymer ?
#
loop_
_entity_poly.entity_id
_entity_poly.type
_entity_poly.pdbx_seq_one_letter_code
_entity_poly.pdbx_strand_id
1 'polypeptide(L)'
;MKVTLALCCSLLAILSSASLVNGQFWNTGNNNLGNGNRNSPRICVLENCNYFAASEVCARYGRSNLCKRFANSCMVRYDTCVSSVAYTQVPISLCSNIPVGTRRKCSSTGAAGATSMRRPSS
;
A
#
# COMPACT_ATOMS: atom_id res chain seq x y z
N MET A 1 20.16 -5.05 -52.37
CA MET A 1 19.33 -4.42 -51.32
C MET A 1 18.47 -5.53 -50.71
N LYS A 2 18.80 -6.01 -49.52
CA LYS A 2 18.21 -7.22 -48.92
C LYS A 2 17.56 -6.86 -47.59
N VAL A 3 16.22 -6.86 -47.63
CA VAL A 3 15.24 -7.07 -46.55
C VAL A 3 15.57 -6.41 -45.22
N THR A 4 15.24 -5.13 -45.18
CA THR A 4 14.95 -4.35 -43.99
C THR A 4 13.79 -4.96 -43.19
N LEU A 5 14.04 -5.11 -41.88
CA LEU A 5 13.14 -4.61 -40.82
C LEU A 5 11.68 -5.12 -40.83
N ALA A 6 11.45 -6.41 -40.58
CA ALA A 6 10.10 -6.94 -40.33
C ALA A 6 9.99 -7.81 -39.07
N LEU A 7 10.92 -7.66 -38.11
CA LEU A 7 10.96 -8.47 -36.88
C LEU A 7 10.62 -7.71 -35.59
N CYS A 8 10.40 -6.38 -35.64
CA CYS A 8 10.05 -5.59 -34.45
C CYS A 8 8.54 -5.36 -34.24
N CYS A 9 7.68 -5.55 -35.25
CA CYS A 9 6.26 -5.21 -35.13
C CYS A 9 5.39 -6.30 -34.48
N SER A 10 5.86 -7.55 -34.41
CA SER A 10 5.09 -8.67 -33.85
C SER A 10 5.08 -8.68 -32.31
N LEU A 11 6.02 -7.99 -31.66
CA LEU A 11 6.15 -7.97 -30.19
C LEU A 11 5.22 -6.97 -29.51
N LEU A 12 4.71 -5.97 -30.24
CA LEU A 12 3.80 -4.96 -29.67
C LEU A 12 2.33 -5.40 -29.61
N ALA A 13 1.96 -6.50 -30.28
CA ALA A 13 0.59 -6.98 -30.32
C ALA A 13 0.19 -7.88 -29.11
N ILE A 14 1.14 -8.27 -28.26
CA ILE A 14 0.90 -9.21 -27.15
C ILE A 14 0.56 -8.48 -25.83
N LEU A 15 0.68 -7.15 -25.76
CA LEU A 15 0.39 -6.39 -24.52
C LEU A 15 -1.04 -5.82 -24.41
N SER A 16 -1.94 -6.07 -25.37
CA SER A 16 -3.25 -5.41 -25.42
C SER A 16 -4.42 -6.23 -24.85
N SER A 17 -4.19 -7.41 -24.26
CA SER A 17 -5.25 -8.21 -23.64
C SER A 17 -5.29 -8.07 -22.11
N ALA A 18 -5.51 -6.85 -21.62
CA ALA A 18 -6.07 -6.62 -20.29
C ALA A 18 -7.51 -6.12 -20.49
N SER A 19 -8.45 -7.06 -20.58
CA SER A 19 -9.88 -6.77 -20.60
C SER A 19 -10.27 -6.06 -19.30
N LEU A 20 -10.77 -4.84 -19.43
CA LEU A 20 -11.52 -4.12 -18.40
C LEU A 20 -12.81 -4.90 -18.13
N VAL A 21 -12.78 -5.82 -17.17
CA VAL A 21 -14.00 -6.33 -16.54
C VAL A 21 -14.57 -5.21 -15.68
N ASN A 22 -15.49 -4.45 -16.27
CA ASN A 22 -16.35 -3.51 -15.56
C ASN A 22 -17.44 -4.30 -14.80
N GLY A 23 -17.01 -5.14 -13.85
CA GLY A 23 -17.89 -5.83 -12.91
C GLY A 23 -18.14 -4.93 -11.71
N GLN A 24 -19.24 -4.17 -11.73
CA GLN A 24 -19.72 -3.49 -10.53
C GLN A 24 -20.32 -4.52 -9.57
N PHE A 25 -19.48 -5.16 -8.76
CA PHE A 25 -19.94 -5.79 -7.53
C PHE A 25 -20.13 -4.69 -6.49
N TRP A 26 -21.38 -4.27 -6.31
CA TRP A 26 -21.78 -3.45 -5.18
C TRP A 26 -21.66 -4.31 -3.92
N ASN A 27 -20.57 -4.16 -3.17
CA ASN A 27 -20.54 -4.61 -1.79
C ASN A 27 -20.29 -3.39 -0.90
N THR A 28 -21.39 -2.72 -0.57
CA THR A 28 -21.49 -1.79 0.56
C THR A 28 -21.35 -2.60 1.86
N GLY A 29 -20.19 -3.22 2.05
CA GLY A 29 -19.85 -4.10 3.14
C GLY A 29 -18.76 -3.42 3.95
N ASN A 30 -19.18 -2.82 5.07
CA ASN A 30 -18.32 -2.43 6.17
C ASN A 30 -17.21 -3.49 6.35
N ASN A 31 -15.92 -3.10 6.24
CA ASN A 31 -14.75 -4.00 6.21
C ASN A 31 -14.48 -4.68 7.57
N ASN A 32 -15.48 -5.37 8.11
CA ASN A 32 -15.45 -6.07 9.38
C ASN A 32 -16.21 -7.40 9.29
N LEU A 33 -16.16 -8.09 8.14
CA LEU A 33 -16.57 -9.49 8.08
C LEU A 33 -15.36 -10.40 8.32
N GLY A 34 -15.00 -10.49 9.60
CA GLY A 34 -13.91 -11.34 10.08
C GLY A 34 -13.86 -11.38 11.60
N ASN A 35 -15.03 -11.45 12.25
CA ASN A 35 -15.11 -11.81 13.67
C ASN A 35 -14.95 -13.33 13.78
N GLY A 36 -13.78 -13.80 14.22
CA GLY A 36 -13.58 -15.18 14.65
C GLY A 36 -12.59 -16.00 13.82
N ASN A 37 -11.53 -16.41 14.51
CA ASN A 37 -10.52 -17.40 14.11
C ASN A 37 -9.38 -16.91 13.20
N ARG A 38 -8.12 -17.08 13.66
CA ARG A 38 -6.89 -16.70 12.94
C ARG A 38 -6.64 -17.51 11.65
N ASN A 39 -7.50 -18.48 11.35
CA ASN A 39 -7.36 -19.43 10.26
C ASN A 39 -8.40 -19.24 9.14
N SER A 40 -9.27 -18.23 9.23
CA SER A 40 -10.23 -17.93 8.16
C SER A 40 -9.54 -17.14 7.04
N PRO A 41 -9.75 -17.49 5.75
CA PRO A 41 -9.19 -16.75 4.64
C PRO A 41 -9.67 -15.30 4.66
N ARG A 42 -8.73 -14.36 4.51
CA ARG A 42 -9.03 -12.93 4.42
C ARG A 42 -9.23 -12.55 2.97
N ILE A 43 -10.41 -12.04 2.64
CA ILE A 43 -10.73 -11.55 1.29
C ILE A 43 -10.59 -10.03 1.30
N CYS A 44 -9.72 -9.51 0.44
CA CYS A 44 -9.42 -8.08 0.32
C CYS A 44 -10.02 -7.51 -0.95
N VAL A 45 -11.19 -6.88 -0.85
CA VAL A 45 -11.83 -6.18 -1.96
C VAL A 45 -11.42 -4.71 -1.91
N LEU A 46 -10.71 -4.22 -2.93
CA LEU A 46 -10.30 -2.83 -3.04
C LEU A 46 -11.21 -2.09 -4.03
N GLU A 47 -12.23 -1.43 -3.52
CA GLU A 47 -13.13 -0.59 -4.32
C GLU A 47 -12.54 0.80 -4.58
N ASN A 48 -12.91 1.39 -5.73
CA ASN A 48 -12.51 2.73 -6.18
C ASN A 48 -10.99 2.94 -6.05
N CYS A 49 -10.24 1.97 -6.57
CA CYS A 49 -8.82 1.89 -6.37
C CYS A 49 -8.07 1.94 -7.71
N ASN A 50 -7.41 3.07 -7.99
CA ASN A 50 -6.48 3.14 -9.11
C ASN A 50 -5.11 2.61 -8.69
N TYR A 51 -4.88 1.33 -8.95
CA TYR A 51 -3.63 0.64 -8.62
C TYR A 51 -2.39 1.28 -9.27
N PHE A 52 -2.55 1.88 -10.46
CA PHE A 52 -1.48 2.47 -11.25
C PHE A 52 -1.30 3.98 -11.03
N ALA A 53 -2.13 4.61 -10.18
CA ALA A 53 -1.95 6.01 -9.85
C ALA A 53 -0.60 6.22 -9.15
N ALA A 54 0.16 7.20 -9.61
CA ALA A 54 1.36 7.68 -8.95
C ALA A 54 0.98 8.81 -7.98
N SER A 55 0.65 8.44 -6.74
CA SER A 55 0.25 9.39 -5.70
C SER A 55 0.84 8.92 -4.38
N GLU A 56 2.13 9.14 -4.20
CA GLU A 56 2.87 8.56 -3.09
C GLU A 56 2.32 8.98 -1.73
N VAL A 57 2.19 8.01 -0.83
CA VAL A 57 1.69 8.23 0.53
C VAL A 57 2.60 7.58 1.55
N CYS A 58 2.63 8.13 2.77
CA CYS A 58 3.33 7.55 3.89
C CYS A 58 2.32 6.94 4.86
N ALA A 59 2.61 5.76 5.40
CA ALA A 59 1.80 5.19 6.46
C ALA A 59 2.65 4.55 7.55
N ARG A 60 2.22 4.71 8.80
CA ARG A 60 2.83 4.15 10.00
C ARG A 60 2.33 2.73 10.23
N TYR A 61 3.23 1.83 10.59
CA TYR A 61 2.97 0.43 10.85
C TYR A 61 2.47 0.22 12.29
N GLY A 62 1.16 0.02 12.46
CA GLY A 62 0.52 -0.14 13.76
C GLY A 62 0.87 1.01 14.72
N ARG A 63 1.23 0.65 15.95
CA ARG A 63 1.65 1.62 16.99
C ARG A 63 3.17 1.84 17.04
N SER A 64 3.93 1.24 16.13
CA SER A 64 5.40 1.34 16.12
C SER A 64 5.88 2.66 15.49
N ASN A 65 7.15 2.99 15.66
CA ASN A 65 7.78 4.12 14.95
C ASN A 65 8.32 3.71 13.57
N LEU A 66 7.71 2.71 12.93
CA LEU A 66 8.05 2.29 11.57
C LEU A 66 7.05 2.89 10.60
N CYS A 67 7.55 3.48 9.53
CA CYS A 67 6.79 4.00 8.41
C CYS A 67 7.15 3.25 7.14
N LYS A 68 6.19 3.10 6.23
CA LYS A 68 6.40 2.61 4.87
C LYS A 68 5.89 3.66 3.90
N ARG A 69 6.68 3.92 2.85
CA ARG A 69 6.25 4.76 1.73
C ARG A 69 5.59 3.89 0.68
N PHE A 70 4.41 4.26 0.25
CA PHE A 70 3.60 3.52 -0.71
C PHE A 70 3.45 4.33 -1.99
N ALA A 71 3.33 3.66 -3.13
CA ALA A 71 3.12 4.32 -4.42
C ALA A 71 1.77 5.05 -4.50
N ASN A 72 0.78 4.57 -3.75
CA ASN A 72 -0.55 5.14 -3.65
C ASN A 72 -1.32 4.64 -2.42
N SER A 73 -2.46 5.29 -2.15
CA SER A 73 -3.39 4.94 -1.06
C SER A 73 -3.99 3.54 -1.20
N CYS A 74 -4.10 3.02 -2.43
CA CYS A 74 -4.53 1.65 -2.69
C CYS A 74 -3.59 0.62 -2.09
N MET A 75 -2.28 0.80 -2.26
CA MET A 75 -1.29 -0.12 -1.69
C MET A 75 -1.37 -0.15 -0.16
N VAL A 76 -1.73 0.97 0.48
CA VAL A 76 -1.93 1.03 1.93
C VAL A 76 -3.12 0.17 2.36
N ARG A 77 -4.24 0.27 1.64
CA ARG A 77 -5.45 -0.52 1.90
C ARG A 77 -5.19 -2.01 1.69
N TYR A 78 -4.49 -2.36 0.61
CA TYR A 78 -4.11 -3.73 0.31
C TYR A 78 -3.25 -4.32 1.44
N ASP A 79 -2.14 -3.67 1.78
CA ASP A 79 -1.22 -4.14 2.83
C ASP A 79 -1.92 -4.27 4.18
N THR A 80 -2.82 -3.33 4.51
CA THR A 80 -3.59 -3.37 5.76
C THR A 80 -4.53 -4.58 5.82
N CYS A 81 -5.11 -4.96 4.68
CA CYS A 81 -6.02 -6.10 4.61
C CYS A 81 -5.28 -7.45 4.66
N VAL A 82 -4.16 -7.59 3.94
CA VAL A 82 -3.40 -8.84 3.90
C VAL A 82 -2.49 -9.03 5.13
N SER A 83 -2.14 -7.94 5.84
CA SER A 83 -1.32 -7.99 7.04
C SER A 83 -2.14 -8.11 8.32
N SER A 84 -1.56 -8.70 9.35
CA SER A 84 -2.11 -8.71 10.71
C SER A 84 -2.01 -7.35 11.40
N VAL A 85 -1.23 -6.42 10.86
CA VAL A 85 -0.99 -5.08 11.42
C VAL A 85 -1.50 -4.03 10.44
N ALA A 86 -2.36 -3.14 10.95
CA ALA A 86 -2.90 -2.05 10.16
C ALA A 86 -1.88 -0.93 9.93
N TYR A 87 -1.93 -0.33 8.74
CA TYR A 87 -1.20 0.90 8.44
C TYR A 87 -2.11 2.12 8.64
N THR A 88 -1.59 3.16 9.28
CA THR A 88 -2.28 4.45 9.43
C THR A 88 -1.59 5.49 8.56
N GLN A 89 -2.31 6.15 7.66
CA GLN A 89 -1.72 7.19 6.83
C GLN A 89 -1.22 8.35 7.69
N VAL A 90 -0.04 8.86 7.36
CA VAL A 90 0.63 9.95 8.06
C VAL A 90 1.25 10.92 7.05
N PRO A 91 1.69 12.12 7.47
CA PRO A 91 2.33 13.07 6.56
C PRO A 91 3.51 12.46 5.79
N ILE A 92 3.62 12.78 4.50
CA ILE A 92 4.69 12.27 3.62
C ILE A 92 6.09 12.66 4.12
N SER A 93 6.21 13.75 4.88
CA SER A 93 7.44 14.21 5.54
C SER A 93 8.05 13.17 6.49
N LEU A 94 7.23 12.30 7.08
CA LEU A 94 7.70 11.20 7.94
C LEU A 94 8.36 10.06 7.14
N CYS A 95 8.19 10.03 5.81
CA CYS A 95 8.80 9.08 4.89
C CYS A 95 9.88 9.73 4.00
N SER A 96 10.37 10.94 4.32
CA SER A 96 11.34 11.69 3.50
C SER A 96 12.57 10.87 3.07
N ASN A 97 13.12 10.07 3.98
CA ASN A 97 14.29 9.20 3.77
C ASN A 97 13.93 7.72 3.52
N ILE A 98 12.68 7.45 3.16
CA ILE A 98 12.16 6.10 2.95
C ILE A 98 11.82 5.96 1.46
N PRO A 99 12.52 5.10 0.71
CA PRO A 99 12.15 4.75 -0.66
C PRO A 99 10.76 4.12 -0.73
N VAL A 100 10.05 4.34 -1.84
CA VAL A 100 8.76 3.70 -2.12
C VAL A 100 8.89 2.18 -2.03
N GLY A 101 7.91 1.54 -1.40
CA GLY A 101 7.86 0.09 -1.18
C GLY A 101 8.61 -0.38 0.07
N THR A 102 9.42 0.46 0.70
CA THR A 102 10.26 0.06 1.85
C THR A 102 9.69 0.53 3.19
N ARG A 103 9.88 -0.28 4.24
CA ARG A 103 9.53 0.04 5.62
C ARG A 103 10.78 0.36 6.42
N ARG A 104 10.83 1.53 7.07
CA ARG A 104 11.96 2.00 7.91
C ARG A 104 11.44 2.80 9.10
N LYS A 105 12.33 3.26 9.99
CA LYS A 105 11.94 4.20 11.03
C LYS A 105 11.38 5.48 10.41
N CYS A 106 10.25 5.96 10.92
CA CYS A 106 9.71 7.25 10.52
C CYS A 106 10.75 8.35 10.80
N SER A 107 10.82 9.34 9.91
CA SER A 107 11.59 10.57 10.18
C SER A 107 11.05 11.25 11.45
N SER A 108 11.93 11.88 12.22
CA SER A 108 11.57 12.56 13.47
C SER A 108 10.87 13.92 13.27
N THR A 109 10.67 14.34 12.03
CA THR A 109 9.94 15.57 11.68
C THR A 109 8.43 15.38 11.81
N GLY A 110 7.93 15.41 13.06
CA GLY A 110 6.52 15.68 13.36
C GLY A 110 5.67 14.48 13.77
N ALA A 111 5.97 13.90 14.94
CA ALA A 111 4.96 13.36 15.85
C ALA A 111 5.50 13.46 17.28
N ALA A 112 5.15 14.54 17.97
CA ALA A 112 5.30 14.64 19.42
C ALA A 112 4.52 13.49 20.11
N GLY A 113 5.07 12.96 21.20
CA GLY A 113 4.31 12.15 22.16
C GLY A 113 4.74 10.70 22.33
N ALA A 114 6.00 10.45 22.68
CA ALA A 114 6.34 9.35 23.58
C ALA A 114 7.43 9.86 24.54
N THR A 115 7.01 10.70 25.48
CA THR A 115 7.79 11.00 26.68
C THR A 115 7.98 9.67 27.41
N SER A 116 9.10 9.00 27.15
CA SER A 116 9.64 8.00 28.06
C SER A 116 10.05 8.76 29.32
N MET A 117 9.10 8.92 30.25
CA MET A 117 9.43 9.31 31.60
C MET A 117 10.27 8.19 32.19
N ARG A 118 11.59 8.37 32.11
CA ARG A 118 12.51 7.85 33.12
C ARG A 118 11.93 8.26 34.46
N ARG A 119 11.42 7.28 35.20
CA ARG A 119 11.16 7.39 36.63
C ARG A 119 12.51 7.15 37.32
N PRO A 120 13.15 8.15 37.95
CA PRO A 120 14.19 7.88 38.92
C PRO A 120 13.49 7.48 40.22
N SER A 121 13.72 6.24 40.66
CA SER A 121 13.38 5.83 42.01
C SER A 121 14.45 6.40 42.94
N SER A 122 13.99 7.17 43.92
CA SER A 122 14.71 7.58 45.13
C SER A 122 15.21 6.38 45.93
#